data_AF-A0A2H6DVP6-F1
#
_entry.id   AF-A0A2H6DVP6-F1
#
_cell.length_a   1.000
_cell.length_b   1.000
_cell.length_c   1.000
_cell.angle_alpha   90.00
_cell.angle_beta   90.00
_cell.angle_gamma   90.00
#
_symmetry.space_group_name_H-M   'P 1'
#
loop_
_entity.id
_entity.type
_entity.pdbx_description
1 polymer ?
#
loop_
_entity_poly.entity_id
_entity_poly.type
_entity_poly.pdbx_seq_one_letter_code
_entity_poly.pdbx_strand_id
1 'polypeptide(L)' 'MTFKKEDLAYRIAFDTNTNQFMAIDSKDEQHVAYGVTIEHAIKNLNAEKANV' A
#
# COMPACT_ATOMS: atom_id res chain seq x y z
N MET A 1 -9.94 2.36 4.37
CA MET A 1 -9.82 1.75 5.73
C MET A 1 -8.36 1.83 6.15
N THR A 2 -8.06 2.01 7.43
CA THR A 2 -6.66 2.07 7.92
C THR A 2 -6.22 0.68 8.38
N PHE A 3 -5.18 0.12 7.77
CA PHE A 3 -4.59 -1.15 8.20
C PHE A 3 -3.38 -0.86 9.09
N LYS A 4 -3.32 -1.49 10.27
CA LYS A 4 -2.24 -1.31 11.25
C LYS A 4 -1.56 -2.65 11.50
N LYS A 5 -0.26 -2.72 11.27
CA LYS A 5 0.60 -3.85 11.68
C LYS A 5 1.90 -3.25 12.19
N GLU A 6 2.23 -3.51 13.46
CA GLU A 6 3.52 -3.14 14.09
C GLU A 6 3.98 -1.71 13.78
N ASP A 7 3.29 -0.72 14.35
CA ASP A 7 3.62 0.73 14.26
C ASP A 7 3.66 1.33 12.83
N LEU A 8 3.40 0.52 11.80
CA LEU A 8 3.25 0.97 10.43
C LEU A 8 1.78 1.18 10.12
N ALA A 9 1.43 2.45 9.90
CA ALA A 9 0.13 2.86 9.38
C ALA A 9 0.20 2.90 7.86
N TYR A 10 -0.59 2.06 7.19
CA TYR A 10 -0.81 2.14 5.74
C TYR A 10 -2.24 2.57 5.47
N ARG A 11 -2.41 3.50 4.53
CA ARG A 11 -3.75 3.85 4.04
C ARG A 11 -4.07 2.91 2.88
N ILE A 12 -5.17 2.18 3.03
CA ILE A 12 -5.62 1.22 2.02
C ILE A 12 -6.90 1.72 1.36
N ALA A 13 -6.87 1.72 0.04
CA ALA A 13 -8.03 1.94 -0.82
C ALA A 13 -8.22 0.74 -1.76
N PHE A 14 -9.44 0.56 -2.27
CA PHE A 14 -9.74 -0.43 -3.30
C PHE A 14 -10.09 0.32 -4.58
N ASP A 15 -9.33 0.08 -5.64
CA ASP A 15 -9.60 0.61 -6.96
C ASP A 15 -10.54 -0.34 -7.70
N THR A 16 -11.78 0.11 -7.91
CA THR A 16 -12.83 -0.66 -8.58
C THR A 16 -12.62 -0.76 -10.09
N ASN A 17 -11.78 0.08 -10.69
CA ASN A 17 -11.51 0.03 -12.14
C ASN A 17 -10.59 -1.14 -12.47
N THR A 18 -9.57 -1.36 -11.63
CA THR A 18 -8.58 -2.42 -11.79
C THR A 18 -8.87 -3.65 -10.93
N ASN A 19 -9.82 -3.55 -10.00
CA ASN A 19 -10.11 -4.56 -8.96
C ASN A 19 -8.89 -4.91 -8.11
N GLN A 20 -8.12 -3.90 -7.71
CA GLN A 20 -6.89 -4.05 -6.94
C GLN A 20 -6.93 -3.21 -5.65
N PHE A 21 -6.18 -3.67 -4.66
CA PHE A 21 -5.90 -2.87 -3.47
C PHE A 21 -4.74 -1.92 -3.76
N MET A 22 -4.91 -0.67 -3.35
CA MET A 22 -3.91 0.37 -3.38
C MET A 22 -3.42 0.63 -1.95
N ALA A 23 -2.13 0.45 -1.72
CA ALA A 23 -1.44 0.82 -0.49
C ALA A 23 -0.75 2.17 -0.68
N ILE A 24 -0.95 3.07 0.27
CA ILE A 24 -0.38 4.42 0.29
C ILE A 24 0.48 4.54 1.56
N ASP A 25 1.73 5.01 1.41
CA ASP A 25 2.60 5.30 2.56
C ASP A 25 1.98 6.47 3.38
N SER A 26 1.86 6.29 4.70
CA SER A 26 1.30 7.34 5.55
C SER A 26 2.23 8.54 5.74
N LYS A 27 3.51 8.39 5.42
CA LYS A 27 4.53 9.44 5.49
C LYS A 27 4.73 10.16 4.16
N ASP A 28 4.32 9.54 3.04
CA ASP A 28 4.40 10.10 1.69
C ASP A 28 3.21 9.63 0.85
N GLU A 29 2.22 10.52 0.66
CA GLU A 29 1.00 10.19 -0.07
C GLU A 29 1.24 9.99 -1.58
N GLN A 30 2.41 10.38 -2.11
CA GLN A 30 2.78 10.11 -3.51
C GLN A 30 3.37 8.72 -3.69
N HIS A 31 3.84 8.09 -2.60
CA HIS A 31 4.34 6.73 -2.63
C HIS A 31 3.19 5.74 -2.50
N VAL A 32 2.80 5.15 -3.62
CA VAL A 32 1.65 4.24 -3.74
C VAL A 32 2.04 2.98 -4.50
N ALA A 33 1.46 1.85 -4.09
CA ALA A 33 1.63 0.58 -4.80
C ALA A 33 0.34 -0.24 -4.81
N TYR A 34 0.24 -1.16 -5.76
CA TYR A 34 -0.97 -1.94 -6.01
C TYR A 34 -0.75 -3.43 -5.77
N GLY A 35 -1.82 -4.16 -5.45
CA GLY A 35 -1.79 -5.61 -5.29
C GLY A 35 -3.18 -6.25 -5.30
N VAL A 36 -3.24 -7.53 -5.67
CA VAL A 36 -4.50 -8.31 -5.63
C VAL A 36 -5.01 -8.58 -4.22
N THR A 37 -4.12 -8.50 -3.21
CA THR A 37 -4.48 -8.46 -1.79
C THR A 37 -3.80 -7.27 -1.12
N ILE A 38 -4.26 -6.91 0.08
CA ILE A 38 -3.68 -5.82 0.89
C ILE A 38 -2.21 -6.10 1.20
N GLU A 39 -1.87 -7.33 1.56
CA GLU A 39 -0.50 -7.75 1.86
C GLU A 39 0.40 -7.65 0.63
N HIS A 40 -0.12 -7.99 -0.54
CA HIS A 40 0.63 -7.85 -1.79
C HIS A 40 0.88 -6.37 -2.11
N ALA A 41 -0.12 -5.50 -1.96
CA ALA A 41 0.04 -4.06 -2.16
C ALA A 41 1.09 -3.46 -1.21
N ILE A 42 1.06 -3.83 0.08
CA ILE A 42 2.05 -3.38 1.07
C ILE A 42 3.45 -3.93 0.75
N LYS A 43 3.55 -5.20 0.32
CA LYS A 43 4.84 -5.80 -0.07
C LYS A 43 5.46 -5.04 -1.24
N ASN A 44 4.66 -4.66 -2.24
CA ASN A 44 5.12 -3.90 -3.40
C ASN A 44 5.55 -2.49 -2.99
N LEU A 45 4.77 -1.81 -2.13
CA LEU A 45 5.10 -0.50 -1.59
C LEU A 45 6.45 -0.49 -0.86
N ASN A 46 6.73 -1.52 -0.07
CA ASN A 46 7.98 -1.66 0.67
C ASN A 46 9.15 -2.10 -0.21
N ALA A 47 8.91 -2.89 -1.26
CA ALA A 47 9.95 -3.30 -2.21
C ALA A 47 10.48 -2.10 -3.01
N GLU A 48 9.60 -1.17 -3.40
CA GLU A 48 10.00 0.07 -4.08
C GLU A 48 10.83 0.99 -3.18
N LYS A 49 10.51 1.04 -1.87
CA LYS A 49 11.28 1.79 -0.87
C LYS A 49 12.67 1.23 -0.61
N ALA A 50 12.91 -0.06 -0.85
CA ALA A 50 14.19 -0.72 -0.65
C ALA A 50 15.15 -0.59 -1.85
N ASN A 51 14.67 -0.07 -2.99
CA ASN A 51 15.42 0.07 -4.24
C ASN A 51 15.91 1.52 -4.50
N VAL A 52 15.83 2.39 -3.50
CA VAL A 52 16.38 3.76 -3.45
C VAL A 52 17.38 3.89 -2.31
#